data_AF-A0A2D7MUC1-F1
#
_entry.id   AF-A0A2D7MUC1-F1
#
_cell.length_a   1.000
_cell.length_b   1.000
_cell.length_c   1.000
_cell.angle_alpha   90.00
_cell.angle_beta   90.00
_cell.angle_gamma   90.00
#
_symmetry.space_group_name_H-M   'P 1'
#
loop_
_entity.id
_entity.type
_entity.pdbx_description
1 polymer ?
#
loop_
_entity_poly.entity_id
_entity_poly.type
_entity_poly.pdbx_seq_one_letter_code
_entity_poly.pdbx_strand_id
1 'polypeptide(L)'
;MKKYLIRYLLEFLVIVLGISISFYVEKKNAIAYKEELKSESLKKMKSNLLKELDGLHFDVGVHSQASDFSNIIYERGKLLYNEDKDSLGFYLSYLKDAGTVFVHNEEEYSALVNSGLIELIENRELVSLLQEKYSDQTWYEKNNHLLLEMYLRDNTFDKFFSSENRRLHKNIIGYWTSYKPNMRYLNDLEINKVSQSGLAHSFYANLMRLAIRQDSLIIKEIDKELAE
;
A
#
# COMPACT_ATOMS: atom_id res chain seq x y z
N MET A 1 2.30 30.60 -71.19
CA MET A 1 1.39 30.11 -70.13
C MET A 1 1.78 28.74 -69.56
N LYS A 2 1.89 27.66 -70.36
CA LYS A 2 2.24 26.31 -69.85
C LYS A 2 3.52 26.24 -68.99
N LYS A 3 4.59 26.95 -69.38
CA LYS A 3 5.88 26.95 -68.65
C LYS A 3 5.77 27.57 -67.25
N TYR A 4 4.96 28.62 -67.10
CA TYR A 4 4.71 29.25 -65.80
C TYR A 4 3.83 28.37 -64.91
N LEU A 5 2.85 27.68 -65.50
CA LEU A 5 1.95 26.78 -64.76
C LEU A 5 2.70 25.57 -64.20
N ILE A 6 3.62 24.97 -64.97
CA ILE A 6 4.51 23.89 -64.49
C ILE A 6 5.42 24.38 -63.37
N ARG A 7 5.99 25.59 -63.50
CA ARG A 7 6.85 26.18 -62.48
C ARG A 7 6.10 26.42 -61.17
N TYR A 8 4.94 27.05 -61.21
CA TYR A 8 4.14 27.31 -60.01
C TYR A 8 3.62 26.02 -59.37
N LEU A 9 3.30 24.99 -60.16
CA LEU A 9 2.89 23.68 -59.63
C LEU A 9 4.05 22.94 -58.95
N LEU A 10 5.26 23.03 -59.48
CA LEU A 10 6.48 22.53 -58.83
C LEU A 10 6.79 23.31 -57.55
N GLU A 11 6.72 24.64 -57.57
CA GLU A 11 6.90 25.48 -56.38
C GLU A 11 5.88 25.13 -55.28
N PHE A 12 4.60 24.97 -55.66
CA PHE A 12 3.55 24.51 -54.74
C PHE A 12 3.83 23.13 -54.17
N LEU A 13 4.21 22.15 -54.99
CA LEU A 13 4.56 20.80 -54.54
C LEU A 13 5.71 20.83 -53.54
N VAL A 14 6.77 21.60 -53.82
CA VAL A 14 7.93 21.73 -52.93
C VAL A 14 7.51 22.33 -51.58
N ILE A 15 6.67 23.37 -51.58
CA ILE A 15 6.17 23.98 -50.34
C ILE A 15 5.33 22.98 -49.54
N VAL A 16 4.37 22.30 -50.18
CA VAL A 16 3.50 21.32 -49.51
C VAL A 16 4.31 20.14 -48.96
N LEU A 17 5.28 19.63 -49.71
CA LEU A 17 6.19 18.58 -49.25
C LEU A 17 7.03 19.05 -48.06
N GLY A 18 7.61 20.25 -48.13
CA GLY A 18 8.42 20.81 -47.05
C GLY A 18 7.63 20.92 -45.75
N ILE A 19 6.40 21.47 -45.82
CA ILE A 19 5.50 21.58 -44.67
C ILE A 19 5.09 20.19 -44.15
N SER A 20 4.76 19.26 -45.04
CA SER A 20 4.35 17.90 -44.66
C SER A 20 5.47 17.13 -43.96
N ILE A 21 6.71 17.24 -44.45
CA ILE A 21 7.90 16.63 -43.82
C ILE A 21 8.15 17.26 -42.45
N SER A 22 8.03 18.58 -42.33
CA SER A 22 8.18 19.28 -41.05
C SER A 22 7.18 18.77 -40.01
N PHE A 23 5.90 18.71 -40.34
CA PHE A 23 4.87 18.18 -39.45
C PHE A 23 5.09 16.70 -39.12
N TYR A 24 5.54 15.89 -40.07
CA TYR A 24 5.83 14.48 -39.84
C TYR A 24 6.97 14.29 -38.83
N VAL A 25 8.07 15.04 -38.99
CA VAL A 25 9.22 14.99 -38.07
C VAL A 25 8.81 15.49 -36.68
N GLU A 26 8.08 16.59 -36.60
CA GLU A 26 7.59 17.14 -35.33
C GLU A 26 6.67 16.15 -34.61
N LYS A 27 5.74 15.52 -35.33
CA LYS A 27 4.88 14.47 -34.78
C LYS A 27 5.69 13.29 -34.26
N LYS A 28 6.70 12.84 -35.01
CA LYS A 28 7.57 11.73 -34.60
C LYS A 28 8.35 12.06 -33.32
N ASN A 29 8.90 13.27 -33.23
CA ASN A 29 9.62 13.74 -32.05
C ASN A 29 8.69 13.84 -30.83
N ALA A 30 7.47 14.36 -31.02
CA ALA A 30 6.48 14.47 -29.96
C ALA A 30 6.05 13.10 -29.42
N ILE A 31 5.88 12.09 -30.29
CA ILE A 31 5.59 10.72 -29.88
C ILE A 31 6.76 10.14 -29.08
N ALA A 32 7.99 10.24 -29.60
CA ALA A 32 9.18 9.73 -28.92
C ALA A 32 9.35 10.35 -27.52
N TYR A 33 9.12 11.66 -27.39
CA TYR A 33 9.17 12.35 -26.11
C TYR A 33 8.10 11.83 -25.13
N LYS A 34 6.88 11.57 -25.61
CA LYS A 34 5.82 10.99 -24.77
C LYS A 34 6.13 9.57 -24.31
N GLU A 35 6.74 8.74 -25.17
CA GLU A 35 7.19 7.40 -24.80
C GLU A 35 8.30 7.43 -23.73
N GLU A 36 9.21 8.40 -23.82
CA GLU A 36 10.22 8.63 -22.79
C GLU A 36 9.59 9.00 -21.44
N LEU A 37 8.62 9.93 -21.45
CA LEU A 37 7.87 10.33 -20.25
C LEU A 37 7.07 9.17 -19.64
N LYS A 38 6.41 8.35 -20.47
CA LYS A 38 5.72 7.12 -20.03
C LYS A 38 6.70 6.22 -19.29
N SER A 39 7.85 5.95 -19.91
CA SER A 39 8.88 5.08 -19.35
C SER A 39 9.45 5.61 -18.04
N GLU A 40 9.67 6.93 -17.92
CA GLU A 40 10.13 7.56 -16.68
C GLU A 40 9.08 7.45 -15.56
N SER A 41 7.81 7.72 -15.87
CA SER A 41 6.70 7.61 -14.92
C SER A 41 6.54 6.18 -14.40
N LEU A 42 6.58 5.18 -15.29
CA LEU A 42 6.51 3.77 -14.91
C LEU A 42 7.69 3.33 -14.01
N LYS A 43 8.90 3.84 -14.27
CA LYS A 43 10.07 3.58 -13.40
C LYS A 43 9.88 4.18 -12.00
N LYS A 44 9.36 5.40 -11.89
CA LYS A 44 9.03 6.04 -10.60
C LYS A 44 7.95 5.26 -9.86
N MET A 45 6.89 4.88 -10.56
CA MET A 45 5.81 4.08 -10.01
C MET A 45 6.32 2.74 -9.47
N LYS A 46 7.14 2.02 -10.23
CA LYS A 46 7.80 0.79 -9.76
C LYS A 46 8.61 1.03 -8.49
N SER A 47 9.41 2.10 -8.46
CA SER A 47 10.20 2.45 -7.27
C SER A 47 9.31 2.74 -6.05
N ASN A 48 8.15 3.37 -6.24
CA ASN A 48 7.21 3.64 -5.15
C ASN A 48 6.55 2.35 -4.66
N LEU A 49 6.08 1.49 -5.56
CA LEU A 49 5.49 0.18 -5.21
C LEU A 49 6.49 -0.70 -4.44
N LEU A 50 7.77 -0.70 -4.81
CA LEU A 50 8.79 -1.44 -4.08
C LEU A 50 8.95 -0.95 -2.63
N LYS A 51 8.87 0.36 -2.40
CA LYS A 51 8.89 0.92 -1.03
C LYS A 51 7.60 0.62 -0.27
N GLU A 52 6.45 0.65 -0.94
CA GLU A 52 5.16 0.26 -0.37
C GLU A 52 5.18 -1.20 0.09
N LEU A 53 5.77 -2.11 -0.71
CA LEU A 53 5.93 -3.52 -0.35
C LEU A 53 6.67 -3.72 0.97
N ASP A 54 7.75 -2.97 1.23
CA ASP A 54 8.48 -3.05 2.51
C ASP A 54 7.58 -2.69 3.70
N GLY A 55 6.76 -1.63 3.55
CA GLY A 55 5.79 -1.21 4.55
C GLY A 55 4.69 -2.25 4.76
N LEU A 56 4.11 -2.76 3.67
CA LEU A 56 3.08 -3.81 3.70
C LEU A 56 3.59 -5.08 4.38
N HIS A 57 4.83 -5.50 4.11
CA HIS A 57 5.43 -6.67 4.76
C HIS A 57 5.60 -6.47 6.27
N PHE A 58 6.00 -5.26 6.68
CA PHE A 58 6.07 -4.89 8.09
C PHE A 58 4.68 -4.98 8.75
N ASP A 59 3.65 -4.38 8.13
CA ASP A 59 2.27 -4.42 8.63
C ASP A 59 1.73 -5.85 8.72
N VAL A 60 1.95 -6.69 7.70
CA VAL A 60 1.59 -8.12 7.76
C VAL A 60 2.24 -8.79 8.97
N GLY A 61 3.52 -8.52 9.23
CA GLY A 61 4.24 -9.06 10.38
C GLY A 61 3.62 -8.64 11.71
N VAL A 62 3.37 -7.35 11.88
CA VAL A 62 2.78 -6.78 13.10
C VAL A 62 1.40 -7.36 13.37
N HIS A 63 0.51 -7.31 12.39
CA HIS A 63 -0.86 -7.78 12.55
C HIS A 63 -0.95 -9.30 12.70
N SER A 64 -0.12 -10.08 11.98
CA SER A 64 -0.10 -11.53 12.17
C SER A 64 0.35 -11.89 13.59
N GLN A 65 1.39 -11.23 14.10
CA GLN A 65 1.88 -11.46 15.45
C GLN A 65 0.84 -11.07 16.52
N ALA A 66 0.13 -9.96 16.35
CA ALA A 66 -0.97 -9.58 17.25
C ALA A 66 -2.08 -10.63 17.25
N SER A 67 -2.43 -11.17 16.07
CA SER A 67 -3.41 -12.24 15.97
C SER A 67 -2.94 -13.51 16.70
N ASP A 68 -1.68 -13.91 16.52
CA ASP A 68 -1.11 -15.08 17.21
C ASP A 68 -1.10 -14.90 18.74
N PHE A 69 -0.77 -13.70 19.20
CA PHE A 69 -0.82 -13.36 20.63
C PHE A 69 -2.25 -13.38 21.19
N SER A 70 -3.25 -12.99 20.41
CA SER A 70 -4.64 -13.12 20.81
C SER A 70 -5.03 -14.60 21.05
N ASN A 71 -4.56 -15.51 20.19
CA ASN A 71 -4.79 -16.95 20.34
C ASN A 71 -4.08 -17.49 21.59
N ILE A 72 -2.84 -17.08 21.84
CA ILE A 72 -2.11 -17.46 23.05
C ILE A 72 -2.84 -16.98 24.32
N ILE A 73 -3.35 -15.75 24.33
CA ILE A 73 -4.12 -15.24 25.48
C ILE A 73 -5.42 -16.03 25.65
N TYR A 74 -6.10 -16.37 24.56
CA TYR A 74 -7.34 -17.14 24.60
C TYR A 74 -7.11 -18.56 25.13
N GLU A 75 -6.10 -19.27 24.62
CA GLU A 75 -5.84 -20.68 24.96
C GLU A 75 -5.11 -20.84 26.30
N ARG A 76 -4.18 -19.94 26.61
CA ARG A 76 -3.23 -20.09 27.72
C ARG A 76 -3.25 -18.92 28.70
N GLY A 77 -4.10 -17.92 28.51
CA GLY A 77 -4.06 -16.70 29.31
C GLY A 77 -4.23 -16.93 30.82
N LYS A 78 -5.08 -17.88 31.23
CA LYS A 78 -5.26 -18.21 32.66
C LYS A 78 -4.02 -18.85 33.28
N LEU A 79 -3.33 -19.71 32.52
CA LEU A 79 -2.07 -20.33 32.92
C LEU A 79 -1.00 -19.24 33.08
N LEU A 80 -0.83 -18.40 32.05
CA LEU A 80 0.12 -17.28 32.09
C LEU A 80 -0.18 -16.31 33.23
N TYR A 81 -1.45 -16.02 33.51
CA TYR A 81 -1.82 -15.17 34.65
C TYR A 81 -1.32 -15.72 35.99
N ASN A 82 -1.31 -17.04 36.16
CA ASN A 82 -0.87 -17.69 37.40
C ASN A 82 0.65 -17.82 37.47
N GLU A 83 1.30 -18.12 36.34
CA GLU A 83 2.71 -18.55 36.29
C GLU A 83 3.67 -17.51 35.70
N ASP A 84 3.21 -16.67 34.77
CA ASP A 84 4.02 -15.71 34.01
C ASP A 84 3.22 -14.48 33.56
N LYS A 85 3.00 -13.57 34.52
CA LYS A 85 2.30 -12.30 34.30
C LYS A 85 3.05 -11.36 33.36
N ASP A 86 4.36 -11.52 33.20
CA ASP A 86 5.16 -10.70 32.30
C ASP A 86 4.82 -11.03 30.86
N SER A 87 4.81 -12.32 30.50
CA SER A 87 4.37 -12.78 29.17
C SER A 87 2.92 -12.41 28.89
N LEU A 88 2.00 -12.59 29.85
CA LEU A 88 0.59 -12.21 29.66
C LEU A 88 0.44 -10.72 29.37
N GLY A 89 1.13 -9.86 30.14
CA GLY A 89 1.10 -8.43 29.91
C GLY A 89 1.71 -8.06 28.56
N PHE A 90 2.81 -8.70 28.19
CA PHE A 90 3.47 -8.49 26.93
C PHE A 90 2.54 -8.78 25.74
N TYR A 91 1.90 -9.96 25.72
CA TYR A 91 0.96 -10.31 24.65
C TYR A 91 -0.24 -9.36 24.60
N LEU A 92 -0.80 -8.99 25.76
CA LEU A 92 -1.97 -8.12 25.83
C LEU A 92 -1.65 -6.68 25.43
N SER A 93 -0.47 -6.16 25.81
CA SER A 93 -0.01 -4.82 25.40
C SER A 93 0.35 -4.77 23.92
N TYR A 94 0.97 -5.82 23.37
CA TYR A 94 1.20 -5.94 21.93
C TYR A 94 -0.12 -5.91 21.16
N LEU A 95 -1.09 -6.75 21.55
CA LEU A 95 -2.39 -6.82 20.88
C LEU A 95 -3.09 -5.45 20.86
N LYS A 96 -2.97 -4.67 21.93
CA LYS A 96 -3.54 -3.33 22.01
C LYS A 96 -2.80 -2.34 21.11
N ASP A 97 -1.46 -2.34 21.17
CA ASP A 97 -0.64 -1.27 20.60
C ASP A 97 -0.16 -1.56 19.16
N ALA A 98 -0.47 -2.74 18.59
CA ALA A 98 -0.15 -3.14 17.21
C ALA A 98 -0.98 -2.42 16.14
N GLY A 99 -1.04 -1.09 16.21
CA GLY A 99 -1.88 -0.24 15.38
C GLY A 99 -1.18 0.39 14.19
N THR A 100 -0.35 -0.36 13.47
CA THR A 100 0.24 0.13 12.23
C THR A 100 -0.83 0.15 11.14
N VAL A 101 -0.70 1.08 10.18
CA VAL A 101 -1.66 1.21 9.08
C VAL A 101 -0.93 1.48 7.79
N PHE A 102 -1.46 0.89 6.73
CA PHE A 102 -1.04 1.10 5.37
C PHE A 102 -1.24 2.56 4.93
N VAL A 103 -0.21 3.11 4.28
CA VAL A 103 -0.26 4.41 3.61
C VAL A 103 0.17 4.20 2.18
N HIS A 104 -0.66 4.62 1.24
CA HIS A 104 -0.40 4.51 -0.19
C HIS A 104 0.07 5.85 -0.79
N ASN A 105 0.65 5.79 -1.99
CA ASN A 105 0.98 6.97 -2.78
C ASN A 105 0.28 6.93 -4.15
N GLU A 106 -0.61 7.90 -4.41
CA GLU A 106 -1.34 8.05 -5.68
C GLU A 106 -0.74 9.06 -6.65
N GLU A 107 0.33 9.77 -6.28
CA GLU A 107 0.83 10.92 -7.03
C GLU A 107 1.26 10.52 -8.44
N GLU A 108 2.03 9.44 -8.56
CA GLU A 108 2.54 8.96 -9.86
C GLU A 108 1.42 8.42 -10.75
N TYR A 109 0.43 7.73 -10.19
CA TYR A 109 -0.71 7.25 -10.98
C TYR A 109 -1.60 8.40 -11.45
N SER A 110 -1.88 9.36 -10.57
CA SER A 110 -2.61 10.56 -10.93
C SER A 110 -1.88 11.35 -12.02
N ALA A 111 -0.55 11.47 -11.92
CA ALA A 111 0.26 12.10 -12.96
C ALA A 111 0.19 11.34 -14.29
N LEU A 112 0.30 10.01 -14.27
CA LEU A 112 0.20 9.14 -15.45
C LEU A 112 -1.16 9.28 -16.16
N VAL A 113 -2.25 9.33 -15.40
CA VAL A 113 -3.61 9.53 -15.93
C VAL A 113 -3.80 10.94 -16.48
N ASN A 114 -3.47 11.97 -15.69
CA ASN A 114 -3.70 13.38 -16.06
C ASN A 114 -2.87 13.84 -17.27
N SER A 115 -1.71 13.22 -17.47
CA SER A 115 -0.84 13.49 -18.63
C SER A 115 -1.25 12.70 -19.89
N GLY A 116 -2.22 11.79 -19.78
CA GLY A 116 -2.64 10.88 -20.85
C GLY A 116 -1.62 9.81 -21.19
N LEU A 117 -0.55 9.67 -20.40
CA LEU A 117 0.51 8.67 -20.62
C LEU A 117 -0.01 7.24 -20.42
N ILE A 118 -1.05 7.05 -19.61
CA ILE A 118 -1.71 5.75 -19.41
C ILE A 118 -2.25 5.16 -20.72
N GLU A 119 -2.61 6.00 -21.70
CA GLU A 119 -3.11 5.54 -23.01
C GLU A 119 -2.00 4.93 -23.88
N LEU A 120 -0.75 5.33 -23.63
CA LEU A 120 0.46 4.89 -24.35
C LEU A 120 1.02 3.57 -23.81
N ILE A 121 0.50 3.08 -22.69
CA ILE A 121 0.86 1.75 -22.18
C ILE A 121 0.27 0.70 -23.12
N GLU A 122 1.13 -0.11 -23.72
CA GLU A 122 0.72 -1.15 -24.65
C GLU A 122 0.16 -2.37 -23.91
N ASN A 123 0.78 -2.71 -22.77
CA ASN A 123 0.35 -3.77 -21.87
C ASN A 123 -1.01 -3.44 -21.21
N ARG A 124 -2.10 -3.99 -21.77
CA ARG A 124 -3.45 -3.78 -21.25
C ARG A 124 -3.72 -4.48 -19.92
N GLU A 125 -2.98 -5.54 -19.59
CA GLU A 125 -3.02 -6.16 -18.27
C GLU A 125 -2.49 -5.19 -17.21
N LEU A 126 -1.37 -4.51 -17.48
CA LEU A 126 -0.83 -3.46 -16.62
C LEU A 126 -1.85 -2.35 -16.38
N VAL A 127 -2.49 -1.84 -17.44
CA VAL A 127 -3.51 -0.79 -17.32
C VAL A 127 -4.66 -1.23 -16.41
N SER A 128 -5.15 -2.46 -16.59
CA SER A 128 -6.23 -3.01 -15.76
C SER A 128 -5.83 -3.14 -14.29
N LEU A 129 -4.64 -3.68 -14.02
CA LEU A 129 -4.13 -3.86 -12.65
C LEU A 129 -3.93 -2.53 -11.93
N LEU A 130 -3.44 -1.51 -12.64
CA LEU A 130 -3.32 -0.15 -12.09
C LEU A 130 -4.70 0.38 -11.71
N GLN A 131 -5.67 0.34 -12.63
CA GLN A 131 -7.03 0.82 -12.36
C GLN A 131 -7.68 0.10 -11.17
N GLU A 132 -7.48 -1.22 -11.07
CA GLU A 132 -7.98 -2.02 -9.95
C GLU A 132 -7.36 -1.58 -8.62
N LYS A 133 -6.03 -1.49 -8.52
CA LYS A 133 -5.32 -1.04 -7.29
C LYS A 133 -5.88 0.29 -6.79
N TYR A 134 -5.96 1.30 -7.67
CA TYR A 134 -6.39 2.64 -7.28
C TYR A 134 -7.91 2.73 -7.02
N SER A 135 -8.72 1.81 -7.55
CA SER A 135 -10.13 1.66 -7.15
C SER A 135 -10.27 1.03 -5.76
N ASP A 136 -9.41 0.06 -5.42
CA ASP A 136 -9.47 -0.66 -4.15
C ASP A 136 -9.00 0.19 -2.96
N GLN A 137 -8.21 1.25 -3.21
CA GLN A 137 -7.67 2.13 -2.17
C GLN A 137 -8.73 2.71 -1.23
N THR A 138 -9.88 3.14 -1.77
CA THR A 138 -10.99 3.64 -0.94
C THR A 138 -11.46 2.59 0.07
N TRP A 139 -11.37 1.30 -0.28
CA TRP A 139 -11.71 0.22 0.64
C TRP A 139 -10.63 0.01 1.70
N TYR A 140 -9.34 0.05 1.33
CA TYR A 140 -8.24 -0.02 2.30
C TYR A 140 -8.29 1.14 3.31
N GLU A 141 -8.54 2.37 2.86
CA GLU A 141 -8.66 3.55 3.73
C GLU A 141 -9.79 3.41 4.76
N LYS A 142 -10.97 2.95 4.32
CA LYS A 142 -12.10 2.70 5.23
C LYS A 142 -11.75 1.67 6.30
N ASN A 143 -11.04 0.61 5.92
CA ASN A 143 -10.58 -0.40 6.86
C ASN A 143 -9.52 0.17 7.81
N ASN A 144 -8.58 1.01 7.34
CA ASN A 144 -7.63 1.70 8.20
C ASN A 144 -8.34 2.55 9.26
N HIS A 145 -9.35 3.32 8.88
CA HIS A 145 -10.12 4.13 9.83
C HIS A 145 -10.81 3.28 10.89
N LEU A 146 -11.50 2.20 10.49
CA LEU A 146 -12.13 1.28 11.43
C LEU A 146 -11.10 0.70 12.42
N LEU A 147 -9.95 0.31 11.90
CA LEU A 147 -8.86 -0.27 12.68
C LEU A 147 -8.29 0.73 13.69
N LEU A 148 -8.03 1.97 13.26
CA LEU A 148 -7.56 3.05 14.13
C LEU A 148 -8.60 3.41 15.21
N GLU A 149 -9.89 3.40 14.89
CA GLU A 149 -10.93 3.61 15.89
C GLU A 149 -10.94 2.52 16.96
N MET A 150 -10.73 1.26 16.56
CA MET A 150 -10.58 0.15 17.50
C MET A 150 -9.34 0.30 18.39
N TYR A 151 -8.20 0.71 17.83
CA TYR A 151 -6.94 0.78 18.58
C TYR A 151 -6.78 2.04 19.44
N LEU A 152 -7.01 3.21 18.87
CA LEU A 152 -6.69 4.49 19.53
C LEU A 152 -7.71 4.88 20.60
N ARG A 153 -8.92 4.31 20.57
CA ARG A 153 -10.01 4.67 21.48
C ARG A 153 -10.34 3.61 22.52
N ASP A 154 -9.84 2.38 22.38
CA ASP A 154 -10.11 1.32 23.36
C ASP A 154 -9.04 1.27 24.47
N ASN A 155 -9.35 1.89 25.62
CA ASN A 155 -8.51 1.85 26.83
C ASN A 155 -8.87 0.70 27.78
N THR A 156 -9.71 -0.26 27.35
CA THR A 156 -10.22 -1.34 28.22
C THR A 156 -9.11 -2.10 28.94
N PHE A 157 -7.97 -2.29 28.26
CA PHE A 157 -6.86 -3.07 28.79
C PHE A 157 -5.89 -2.28 29.67
N ASP A 158 -5.93 -0.95 29.67
CA ASP A 158 -4.94 -0.09 30.35
C ASP A 158 -4.85 -0.35 31.86
N LYS A 159 -5.98 -0.68 32.47
CA LYS A 159 -6.05 -1.01 33.91
C LYS A 159 -5.22 -2.24 34.28
N PHE A 160 -4.93 -3.14 33.34
CA PHE A 160 -4.18 -4.38 33.55
C PHE A 160 -2.66 -4.22 33.41
N PHE A 161 -2.17 -3.09 32.91
CA PHE A 161 -0.77 -2.89 32.57
C PHE A 161 0.05 -2.24 33.68
N SER A 162 1.21 -2.81 34.01
CA SER A 162 2.16 -2.19 34.94
C SER A 162 2.74 -0.90 34.32
N SER A 163 2.84 0.17 35.11
CA SER A 163 3.51 1.40 34.66
C SER A 163 5.03 1.35 34.82
N GLU A 164 5.55 0.44 35.64
CA GLU A 164 6.96 0.39 36.04
C GLU A 164 7.83 -0.35 35.01
N ASN A 165 7.25 -1.28 34.23
CA ASN A 165 7.99 -2.19 33.33
C ASN A 165 7.80 -1.87 31.84
N ARG A 166 7.61 -0.60 31.49
CA ARG A 166 7.39 -0.19 30.08
C ARG A 166 8.67 -0.33 29.25
N ARG A 167 8.56 -0.96 28.09
CA ARG A 167 9.63 -1.08 27.11
C ARG A 167 9.16 -0.54 25.77
N LEU A 168 10.02 0.23 25.10
CA LEU A 168 9.83 0.61 23.71
C LEU A 168 10.01 -0.64 22.83
N HIS A 169 9.22 -0.72 21.76
CA HIS A 169 9.39 -1.76 20.77
C HIS A 169 9.69 -1.20 19.39
N LYS A 170 10.44 -1.99 18.62
CA LYS A 170 10.93 -1.66 17.28
C LYS A 170 9.79 -1.17 16.40
N ASN A 171 9.79 0.14 16.13
CA ASN A 171 8.98 0.85 15.14
C ASN A 171 7.45 0.73 15.29
N ILE A 172 6.94 0.28 16.45
CA ILE A 172 5.51 0.29 16.77
C ILE A 172 5.26 1.38 17.82
N ILE A 173 4.25 2.22 17.58
CA ILE A 173 3.85 3.28 18.52
C ILE A 173 3.13 2.63 19.71
N GLY A 174 3.82 2.44 20.82
CA GLY A 174 3.26 1.83 22.02
C GLY A 174 4.31 1.43 23.04
N TYR A 175 3.85 0.95 24.20
CA TYR A 175 4.72 0.46 25.26
C TYR A 175 4.33 -0.95 25.65
N TRP A 176 5.32 -1.81 25.71
CA TRP A 176 5.13 -3.19 26.12
C TRP A 176 5.39 -3.30 27.60
N THR A 177 4.56 -4.04 28.32
CA THR A 177 4.65 -4.07 29.77
C THR A 177 4.05 -5.32 30.36
N SER A 178 4.38 -5.60 31.61
CA SER A 178 3.85 -6.74 32.34
C SER A 178 2.42 -6.53 32.83
N TYR A 179 1.75 -7.64 33.13
CA TYR A 179 0.44 -7.63 33.76
C TYR A 179 0.59 -7.22 35.23
N LYS A 180 -0.27 -6.31 35.71
CA LYS A 180 -0.21 -5.82 37.09
C LYS A 180 -0.31 -6.99 38.09
N PRO A 181 0.63 -7.10 39.06
CA PRO A 181 0.67 -8.23 39.98
C PRO A 181 -0.62 -8.46 40.78
N ASN A 182 -1.25 -7.37 41.24
CA ASN A 182 -2.43 -7.40 42.11
C ASN A 182 -3.76 -7.26 41.35
N MET A 183 -3.74 -7.30 40.02
CA MET A 183 -4.95 -7.16 39.21
C MET A 183 -5.59 -8.52 38.97
N ARG A 184 -6.92 -8.59 38.99
CA ARG A 184 -7.65 -9.83 38.64
C ARG A 184 -7.37 -10.25 37.20
N TYR A 185 -7.50 -11.54 36.89
CA TYR A 185 -7.53 -12.04 35.51
C TYR A 185 -8.69 -11.42 34.71
N LEU A 186 -8.56 -11.45 33.38
CA LEU A 186 -9.59 -11.02 32.42
C LEU A 186 -10.90 -11.77 32.65
N ASN A 187 -12.02 -11.07 32.52
CA ASN A 187 -13.36 -11.67 32.53
C ASN A 187 -13.82 -12.00 31.09
N ASP A 188 -14.98 -12.64 30.95
CA ASP A 188 -15.49 -13.08 29.65
C ASP A 188 -15.64 -11.93 28.63
N LEU A 189 -16.06 -10.74 29.08
CA LEU A 189 -16.17 -9.58 28.21
C LEU A 189 -14.79 -9.14 27.69
N GLU A 190 -13.79 -9.13 28.55
CA GLU A 190 -12.42 -8.76 28.20
C GLU A 190 -11.74 -9.82 27.33
N ILE A 191 -12.03 -11.11 27.55
CA ILE A 191 -11.57 -12.20 26.68
C ILE A 191 -12.25 -12.13 25.31
N ASN A 192 -13.55 -11.85 25.24
CA ASN A 192 -14.24 -11.64 23.96
C ASN A 192 -13.63 -10.49 23.18
N LYS A 193 -13.23 -9.40 23.85
CA LYS A 193 -12.50 -8.29 23.23
C LYS A 193 -11.15 -8.73 22.70
N VAL A 194 -10.37 -9.53 23.45
CA VAL A 194 -9.10 -10.11 22.96
C VAL A 194 -9.33 -10.88 21.65
N SER A 195 -10.35 -11.75 21.61
CA SER A 195 -10.68 -12.52 20.41
C SER A 195 -11.12 -11.62 19.24
N GLN A 196 -11.94 -10.60 19.49
CA GLN A 196 -12.37 -9.65 18.47
C GLN A 196 -11.19 -8.86 17.88
N SER A 197 -10.30 -8.35 18.73
CA SER A 197 -9.07 -7.69 18.28
C SER A 197 -8.21 -8.65 17.46
N GLY A 198 -8.03 -9.88 17.92
CA GLY A 198 -7.31 -10.93 17.20
C GLY A 198 -7.83 -11.21 15.79
N LEU A 199 -9.16 -11.27 15.64
CA LEU A 199 -9.82 -11.43 14.34
C LEU A 199 -9.62 -10.20 13.46
N ALA A 200 -9.71 -8.98 14.02
CA ALA A 200 -9.47 -7.75 13.27
C ALA A 200 -8.03 -7.67 12.74
N HIS A 201 -7.02 -8.03 13.55
CA HIS A 201 -5.64 -8.11 13.08
C HIS A 201 -5.46 -9.19 12.01
N SER A 202 -6.05 -10.37 12.18
CA SER A 202 -6.00 -11.43 11.17
C SER A 202 -6.58 -10.97 9.83
N PHE A 203 -7.76 -10.34 9.88
CA PHE A 203 -8.42 -9.77 8.72
C PHE A 203 -7.53 -8.73 8.04
N TYR A 204 -6.99 -7.77 8.81
CA TYR A 204 -6.13 -6.73 8.26
C TYR A 204 -4.84 -7.28 7.63
N ALA A 205 -4.17 -8.24 8.29
CA ALA A 205 -3.02 -8.93 7.73
C ALA A 205 -3.34 -9.62 6.39
N ASN A 206 -4.54 -10.19 6.25
CA ASN A 206 -4.99 -10.77 4.98
C ASN A 206 -5.21 -9.70 3.91
N LEU A 207 -5.74 -8.52 4.26
CA LEU A 207 -5.85 -7.40 3.32
C LEU A 207 -4.50 -6.97 2.80
N MET A 208 -3.52 -6.81 3.70
CA MET A 208 -2.16 -6.39 3.31
C MET A 208 -1.48 -7.45 2.44
N ARG A 209 -1.74 -8.75 2.67
CA ARG A 209 -1.27 -9.83 1.77
C ARG A 209 -1.87 -9.75 0.37
N LEU A 210 -3.12 -9.30 0.24
CA LEU A 210 -3.73 -9.09 -1.07
C LEU A 210 -3.08 -7.90 -1.79
N ALA A 211 -2.87 -6.78 -1.09
CA ALA A 211 -2.15 -5.63 -1.62
C ALA A 211 -0.74 -6.00 -2.09
N ILE A 212 0.02 -6.78 -1.30
CA ILE A 212 1.36 -7.27 -1.69
C ILE A 212 1.31 -8.05 -3.01
N ARG A 213 0.31 -8.93 -3.19
CA ARG A 213 0.16 -9.70 -4.42
C ARG A 213 -0.16 -8.81 -5.61
N GLN A 214 -1.07 -7.85 -5.44
CA GLN A 214 -1.43 -6.89 -6.47
C GLN A 214 -0.22 -6.04 -6.89
N ASP A 215 0.53 -5.49 -5.93
CA ASP A 215 1.72 -4.68 -6.19
C ASP A 215 2.83 -5.48 -6.88
N SER A 216 3.04 -6.73 -6.45
CA SER A 216 4.02 -7.62 -7.07
C SER A 216 3.67 -7.93 -8.54
N LEU A 217 2.37 -8.10 -8.85
CA LEU A 217 1.91 -8.29 -10.22
C LEU A 217 2.10 -7.02 -11.04
N ILE A 218 1.72 -5.85 -10.53
CA ILE A 218 1.93 -4.57 -11.22
C ILE A 218 3.41 -4.36 -11.54
N ILE A 219 4.30 -4.56 -10.57
CA ILE A 219 5.75 -4.43 -10.77
C ILE A 219 6.24 -5.34 -11.91
N LYS A 220 5.79 -6.59 -11.93
CA LYS A 220 6.13 -7.55 -12.98
C LYS A 220 5.65 -7.08 -14.36
N GLU A 221 4.44 -6.54 -14.45
CA GLU A 221 3.89 -6.06 -15.72
C GLU A 221 4.52 -4.74 -16.18
N ILE A 222 4.94 -3.87 -15.25
CA ILE A 222 5.79 -2.71 -15.56
C ILE A 222 7.11 -3.16 -16.19
N ASP A 223 7.74 -4.20 -15.64
CA ASP A 223 9.01 -4.71 -16.18
C ASP A 223 8.88 -5.27 -17.58
N LYS A 224 7.72 -5.82 -17.95
CA LYS A 224 7.46 -6.23 -19.33
C LYS A 224 7.30 -5.03 -20.26
N GLU A 225 6.47 -4.04 -19.87
CA GLU A 225 6.24 -2.82 -20.65
C GLU A 225 7.54 -2.02 -20.89
N LEU A 226 8.47 -2.02 -19.93
CA LEU A 226 9.76 -1.33 -20.05
C LEU A 226 10.81 -2.11 -20.85
N ALA A 227 10.56 -3.39 -21.16
CA ALA A 227 11.48 -4.24 -21.93
C ALA A 227 11.17 -4.26 -23.44
N GLU A 228 10.02 -3.74 -23.84
CA GLU A 228 9.59 -3.53 -25.23
C GLU A 228 10.28 -2.31 -25.86
#